data_AF-A0A6J4PPX9-F1
#
_entry.id   AF-A0A6J4PPX9-F1
#
_cell.length_a   1.000
_cell.length_b   1.000
_cell.length_c   1.000
_cell.angle_alpha   90.00
_cell.angle_beta   90.00
_cell.angle_gamma   90.00
#
_symmetry.space_group_name_H-M   'P 1'
#
loop_
_entity.id
_entity.type
_entity.pdbx_description
1 polymer ?
#
loop_
_entity_poly.entity_id
_entity_poly.type
_entity_poly.pdbx_seq_one_letter_code
_entity_poly.pdbx_strand_id
1 'polypeptide(L)'
;MDCVATYGGHLRVTQTVLTDCTSDDMPSHCEEGEVTRSDVISVPAGGRLEITTSPRVSDWNKDWYRTNCGGWNCFYKSRSAQTQVSARTFTAPTAGAAAQVLEYAGLDGGRWQAEYDSSQRDFPDMSTAEWGEYRFTTGKPGGVPPVGTLESVNLTNMYGWVRDDDRNGGGPVALQIWALKPDQDDYQLHATISSDQLHLSGGQQRFNPEHGLTGGDKIKVRAIGVDSQGTPDGNDAWLAGELTIPRDCAPRLPAGAGRVTSESAQRRVSTVYLGQQIDEQWNAPLLQAALTTAGQEFGFSVEVLPQTPEVWAEDAAITRTDGTWLAPNSGPYLTEASEDAKTTYPQRFVRMTGAGTPALLASANANQVTVEESRVHLDGGNVLTAARADGTPVVLVSKGALHVSAALRERQGCTPSGWTLEQRLADATDVIAAELGVLPAQVVPVDQGNQHIDRFLRPGPAGKMFLHDPDLANTVLEGFIADTTVPAGARARMEEMRIDGQDLLEQRATTAAVTAQLQAAGLTPVPVPGAYSRRSTLDHKRAYLNFMNAVTGTAPDGTVYYLTNQTETYDSDADEGRPLKPLEDAFAARLATHGVTARFMPTFRLVDNAGGIDCVTLEVTQPS
;
A
#
# COMPACT_ATOMS: atom_id res chain seq x y z
N MET A 1 20.89 -20.97 7.62
CA MET A 1 19.56 -20.81 7.00
C MET A 1 19.15 -22.16 6.45
N ASP A 2 17.87 -22.52 6.58
CA ASP A 2 17.35 -23.80 6.09
C ASP A 2 16.48 -23.53 4.85
N CYS A 3 16.87 -24.12 3.71
CA CYS A 3 16.08 -24.09 2.49
C CYS A 3 15.44 -25.48 2.32
N VAL A 4 14.10 -25.53 2.31
CA VAL A 4 13.31 -26.78 2.25
C VAL A 4 12.59 -26.83 0.91
N ALA A 5 12.81 -27.88 0.13
CA ALA A 5 12.09 -28.11 -1.12
C ALA A 5 11.61 -29.56 -1.24
N THR A 6 10.43 -29.75 -1.81
CA THR A 6 9.89 -31.07 -2.16
C THR A 6 10.11 -31.26 -3.66
N TYR A 7 10.98 -32.19 -4.05
CA TYR A 7 11.40 -32.34 -5.45
C TYR A 7 11.64 -33.82 -5.77
N GLY A 8 11.24 -34.26 -6.97
CA GLY A 8 11.61 -35.57 -7.51
C GLY A 8 12.52 -35.38 -8.72
N GLY A 9 13.78 -35.82 -8.62
CA GLY A 9 14.75 -35.74 -9.72
C GLY A 9 16.16 -35.30 -9.28
N HIS A 10 17.00 -34.97 -10.27
CA HIS A 10 18.34 -34.43 -10.02
C HIS A 10 18.27 -32.90 -9.83
N LEU A 11 18.74 -32.42 -8.68
CA LEU A 11 18.85 -31.01 -8.36
C LEU A 11 20.30 -30.55 -8.49
N ARG A 12 20.58 -29.55 -9.31
CA ARG A 12 21.88 -28.87 -9.30
C ARG A 12 21.86 -27.76 -8.25
N VAL A 13 22.84 -27.79 -7.35
CA VAL A 13 23.07 -26.74 -6.35
C VAL A 13 24.31 -25.98 -6.78
N THR A 14 24.16 -24.69 -7.07
CA THR A 14 25.27 -23.80 -7.44
C THR A 14 25.46 -22.73 -6.38
N GLN A 15 26.72 -22.50 -6.01
CA GLN A 15 27.11 -21.40 -5.12
C GLN A 15 27.89 -20.38 -5.95
N THR A 16 27.45 -19.12 -5.88
CA THR A 16 28.03 -17.99 -6.61
C THR A 16 28.47 -16.93 -5.61
N VAL A 17 29.68 -16.40 -5.77
CA VAL A 17 30.12 -15.20 -5.04
C VAL A 17 29.45 -13.99 -5.68
N LEU A 18 28.91 -13.09 -4.89
CA LEU A 18 28.41 -11.81 -5.37
C LEU A 18 29.50 -10.75 -5.20
N THR A 19 29.78 -10.01 -6.28
CA THR A 19 30.79 -8.94 -6.31
C THR A 19 30.12 -7.58 -6.46
N ASP A 20 30.85 -6.50 -6.16
CA ASP A 20 30.40 -5.12 -6.38
C ASP A 20 29.04 -4.77 -5.75
N CYS A 21 28.80 -5.27 -4.54
CA CYS A 21 27.62 -4.94 -3.76
C CYS A 21 27.64 -3.45 -3.37
N THR A 22 26.73 -2.67 -3.96
CA THR A 22 26.63 -1.22 -3.72
C THR A 22 25.99 -0.84 -2.38
N SER A 23 25.51 -1.82 -1.60
CA SER A 23 25.01 -1.63 -0.25
C SER A 23 25.38 -2.80 0.66
N ASP A 24 25.64 -2.51 1.93
CA ASP A 24 25.93 -3.54 2.94
C ASP A 24 24.69 -4.39 3.30
N ASP A 25 23.49 -3.90 3.00
CA ASP A 25 22.25 -4.43 3.57
C ASP A 25 21.38 -5.25 2.59
N MET A 26 21.60 -5.19 1.26
CA MET A 26 20.81 -6.01 0.32
C MET A 26 21.61 -6.60 -0.87
N PRO A 27 21.53 -7.94 -1.09
CA PRO A 27 22.23 -8.62 -2.19
C PRO A 27 21.58 -8.44 -3.57
N SER A 28 20.42 -7.78 -3.67
CA SER A 28 19.75 -7.47 -4.94
C SER A 28 20.50 -6.46 -5.83
N HIS A 29 21.54 -5.83 -5.29
CA HIS A 29 22.37 -4.83 -5.98
C HIS A 29 23.84 -5.24 -6.10
N CYS A 30 24.10 -6.55 -6.13
CA CYS A 30 25.42 -7.11 -6.40
C CYS A 30 25.47 -7.72 -7.80
N GLU A 31 26.64 -7.66 -8.45
CA GLU A 31 26.89 -8.39 -9.68
C GLU A 31 27.19 -9.87 -9.39
N GLU A 32 26.81 -10.75 -10.30
CA GLU A 32 27.13 -12.17 -10.19
C GLU A 32 28.60 -12.41 -10.51
N GLY A 33 29.37 -12.81 -9.50
CA GLY A 33 30.75 -13.23 -9.65
C GLY A 33 30.88 -14.71 -10.06
N GLU A 34 32.07 -15.27 -9.81
CA GLU A 34 32.40 -16.63 -10.24
C GLU A 34 31.59 -17.70 -9.47
N VAL A 35 31.18 -18.75 -10.18
CA VAL A 35 30.57 -19.94 -9.56
C VAL A 35 31.67 -20.70 -8.83
N THR A 36 31.66 -20.62 -7.50
CA THR A 36 32.70 -21.24 -6.67
C THR A 36 32.47 -22.74 -6.46
N ARG A 37 31.23 -23.22 -6.65
CA ARG A 37 30.89 -24.64 -6.46
C ARG A 37 29.60 -25.03 -7.19
N SER A 38 29.57 -26.23 -7.77
CA SER A 38 28.37 -26.83 -8.35
C SER A 38 28.30 -28.33 -8.04
N ASP A 39 27.27 -28.76 -7.33
CA ASP A 39 27.02 -30.16 -7.00
C ASP A 39 25.66 -30.63 -7.58
N VAL A 40 25.50 -31.92 -7.84
CA VAL A 40 24.22 -32.52 -8.27
C VAL A 40 23.76 -33.52 -7.22
N ILE A 41 22.56 -33.30 -6.67
CA ILE A 41 21.93 -34.13 -5.64
C ILE A 41 20.74 -34.84 -6.26
N SER A 42 20.71 -36.18 -6.18
CA SER A 42 19.56 -36.97 -6.61
C SER A 42 18.55 -37.07 -5.46
N VAL A 43 17.33 -36.58 -5.67
CA VAL A 43 16.23 -36.68 -4.70
C VAL A 43 15.20 -37.69 -5.23
N PRO A 44 14.86 -38.76 -4.48
CA PRO A 44 13.82 -39.71 -4.87
C PRO A 44 12.47 -39.02 -5.08
N ALA A 45 11.61 -39.57 -5.95
CA ALA A 45 10.25 -39.08 -6.13
C ALA A 45 9.47 -39.12 -4.80
N GLY A 46 8.89 -37.98 -4.41
CA GLY A 46 8.23 -37.81 -3.11
C GLY A 46 9.19 -37.54 -1.93
N GLY A 47 10.48 -37.34 -2.19
CA GLY A 47 11.47 -36.97 -1.20
C GLY A 47 11.44 -35.49 -0.83
N ARG A 48 11.74 -35.17 0.43
CA ARG A 48 12.00 -33.79 0.91
C ARG A 48 13.51 -33.59 1.01
N LEU A 49 14.03 -32.50 0.46
CA LEU A 49 15.42 -32.10 0.60
C LEU A 49 15.50 -30.90 1.53
N GLU A 50 16.29 -31.02 2.59
CA GLU A 50 16.67 -29.91 3.46
C GLU A 50 18.14 -29.59 3.26
N ILE A 51 18.41 -28.33 2.90
CA ILE A 51 19.77 -27.81 2.77
C ILE A 51 20.00 -26.83 3.91
N THR A 52 20.88 -27.22 4.83
CA THR A 52 21.33 -26.34 5.90
C THR A 52 22.68 -25.74 5.52
N THR A 53 22.71 -24.41 5.51
CA THR A 53 23.95 -23.64 5.41
C THR A 53 24.34 -23.17 6.81
N SER A 54 25.44 -23.72 7.31
CA SER A 54 26.02 -23.34 8.60
C SER A 54 27.31 -22.56 8.36
N PRO A 55 27.28 -21.21 8.40
CA PRO A 55 28.52 -20.45 8.44
C PRO A 55 29.29 -20.85 9.72
N ARG A 56 30.59 -21.16 9.60
CA ARG A 56 31.40 -21.41 10.79
C ARG A 56 31.42 -20.13 11.63
N VAL A 57 30.83 -20.21 12.81
CA VAL A 57 30.56 -19.10 13.72
C VAL A 57 31.89 -18.58 14.28
N SER A 58 32.47 -17.56 13.64
CA SER A 58 33.31 -16.57 14.33
C SER A 58 33.62 -15.28 13.57
N ASP A 59 33.18 -15.06 12.32
CA ASP A 59 33.59 -13.84 11.60
C ASP A 59 32.54 -13.36 10.56
N TRP A 60 31.64 -12.49 11.00
CA TRP A 60 30.77 -11.71 10.11
C TRP A 60 31.59 -10.54 9.56
N ASN A 61 32.11 -10.69 8.33
CA ASN A 61 32.43 -9.60 7.39
C ASN A 61 33.37 -10.14 6.30
N LYS A 62 32.89 -10.27 5.06
CA LYS A 62 33.40 -9.51 3.90
C LYS A 62 32.67 -9.74 2.57
N ASP A 63 32.14 -10.92 2.27
CA ASP A 63 31.55 -11.19 0.94
C ASP A 63 30.13 -11.79 1.03
N TRP A 64 29.26 -11.44 0.09
CA TRP A 64 27.93 -12.05 -0.10
C TRP A 64 28.03 -13.29 -1.00
N TYR A 65 27.33 -14.35 -0.61
CA TYR A 65 27.21 -15.59 -1.38
C TYR A 65 25.74 -15.86 -1.68
N ARG A 66 25.48 -16.38 -2.88
CA ARG A 66 24.17 -16.90 -3.29
C ARG A 66 24.27 -18.40 -3.55
N THR A 67 23.44 -19.19 -2.88
CA THR A 67 23.25 -20.60 -3.21
C THR A 67 21.93 -20.75 -3.96
N ASN A 68 21.97 -21.21 -5.21
CA ASN A 68 20.80 -21.53 -6.02
C ASN A 68 20.49 -23.03 -5.95
N CYS A 69 19.25 -23.36 -5.62
CA CYS A 69 18.75 -24.72 -5.53
C CYS A 69 17.52 -24.87 -6.44
N GLY A 70 17.72 -25.16 -7.72
CA GLY A 70 16.62 -25.39 -8.67
C GLY A 70 15.64 -24.23 -8.79
N GLY A 71 16.14 -22.99 -8.78
CA GLY A 71 15.32 -21.76 -8.91
C GLY A 71 15.16 -20.98 -7.60
N TRP A 72 15.46 -21.58 -6.45
CA TRP A 72 15.42 -20.90 -5.15
C TRP A 72 16.79 -20.31 -4.80
N ASN A 73 16.85 -19.03 -4.43
CA ASN A 73 18.09 -18.34 -4.07
C ASN A 73 18.16 -18.10 -2.56
N CYS A 74 19.21 -18.60 -1.90
CA CYS A 74 19.49 -18.34 -0.48
C CYS A 74 20.77 -17.48 -0.38
N PHE A 75 20.72 -16.35 0.32
CA PHE A 75 21.83 -15.37 0.42
C PHE A 75 22.44 -15.31 1.82
N TYR A 76 23.76 -15.22 1.94
CA TYR A 76 24.44 -15.08 3.24
C TYR A 76 25.82 -14.41 3.10
N LYS A 77 26.33 -13.82 4.19
CA LYS A 77 27.71 -13.28 4.27
C LYS A 77 28.68 -14.32 4.84
N SER A 78 29.85 -14.48 4.23
CA SER A 78 30.95 -15.35 4.73
C SER A 78 32.32 -14.75 4.37
N ARG A 79 33.40 -15.18 5.04
CA ARG A 79 34.79 -14.83 4.69
C ARG A 79 35.45 -15.79 3.71
N SER A 80 34.86 -16.97 3.51
CA SER A 80 35.40 -17.94 2.58
C SER A 80 34.29 -18.75 1.92
N ALA A 81 34.57 -19.25 0.72
CA ALA A 81 33.71 -20.17 0.00
C ALA A 81 33.58 -21.53 0.71
N GLN A 82 34.32 -21.79 1.79
CA GLN A 82 34.22 -23.03 2.58
C GLN A 82 33.03 -22.99 3.53
N THR A 83 31.82 -22.93 2.95
CA THR A 83 30.58 -23.19 3.69
C THR A 83 30.31 -24.68 3.66
N GLN A 84 30.05 -25.28 4.82
CA GLN A 84 29.59 -26.67 4.88
C GLN A 84 28.11 -26.67 4.50
N VAL A 85 27.83 -27.21 3.31
CA VAL A 85 26.47 -27.47 2.84
C VAL A 85 26.15 -28.90 3.22
N SER A 86 25.26 -29.09 4.19
CA SER A 86 24.72 -30.42 4.50
C SER A 86 23.35 -30.54 3.85
N ALA A 87 23.15 -31.64 3.11
CA ALA A 87 21.88 -32.00 2.52
C ALA A 87 21.29 -33.21 3.25
N ARG A 88 20.02 -33.12 3.66
CA ARG A 88 19.27 -34.25 4.22
C ARG A 88 18.10 -34.57 3.31
N THR A 89 18.00 -35.82 2.90
CA THR A 89 16.84 -36.34 2.18
C THR A 89 15.93 -37.10 3.13
N PHE A 90 14.64 -36.84 3.05
CA PHE A 90 13.60 -37.58 3.76
C PHE A 90 12.74 -38.29 2.74
N THR A 91 12.60 -39.60 2.86
CA THR A 91 11.63 -40.38 2.09
C THR A 91 10.38 -40.53 2.94
N ALA A 92 9.19 -40.21 2.42
CA ALA A 92 7.95 -40.49 3.12
C ALA A 92 7.84 -42.00 3.41
N PRO A 93 7.53 -42.43 4.64
CA PRO A 93 7.40 -43.84 4.94
C PRO A 93 6.18 -44.39 4.19
N THR A 94 6.39 -45.40 3.35
CA THR A 94 5.33 -46.34 3.03
C THR A 94 4.96 -47.07 4.32
N ALA A 95 3.67 -47.26 4.56
CA ALA A 95 3.15 -47.83 5.81
C ALA A 95 3.88 -49.14 6.16
N GLY A 96 4.71 -49.11 7.21
CA GLY A 96 5.40 -50.28 7.76
C GLY A 96 6.94 -50.30 7.74
N ALA A 97 7.65 -49.30 7.21
CA ALA A 97 9.11 -49.25 7.24
C ALA A 97 9.67 -48.06 8.04
N ALA A 98 10.72 -48.29 8.85
CA ALA A 98 11.42 -47.25 9.61
C ALA A 98 12.21 -46.31 8.69
N ALA A 99 12.22 -45.02 9.01
CA ALA A 99 12.96 -43.99 8.28
C ALA A 99 14.46 -44.31 8.25
N GLN A 100 15.06 -44.36 7.06
CA GLN A 100 16.51 -44.40 6.89
C GLN A 100 17.05 -42.98 6.75
N VAL A 101 18.02 -42.62 7.59
CA VAL A 101 18.78 -41.37 7.49
C VAL A 101 20.09 -41.66 6.78
N LEU A 102 20.29 -41.07 5.60
CA LEU A 102 21.57 -41.08 4.89
C LEU A 102 22.24 -39.71 5.09
N GLU A 103 23.26 -39.65 5.95
CA GLU A 103 24.12 -38.48 6.07
C GLU A 103 25.27 -38.59 5.05
N TYR A 104 25.33 -37.63 4.12
CA TYR A 104 26.47 -37.49 3.22
C TYR A 104 27.51 -36.54 3.84
N ALA A 105 28.61 -37.13 4.33
CA ALA A 105 29.86 -36.42 4.54
C ALA A 105 30.76 -36.66 3.32
N GLY A 106 31.30 -35.59 2.73
CA GLY A 106 31.99 -35.63 1.44
C GLY A 106 33.10 -36.69 1.37
N LEU A 107 33.08 -37.47 0.28
CA LEU A 107 34.20 -38.29 -0.16
C LEU A 107 34.37 -38.14 -1.68
N ASP A 108 35.63 -38.07 -2.09
CA ASP A 108 36.12 -37.97 -3.46
C ASP A 108 35.65 -39.12 -4.36
N GLY A 109 35.24 -38.76 -5.58
CA GLY A 109 35.37 -39.57 -6.80
C GLY A 109 34.54 -40.85 -6.93
N GLY A 110 33.55 -40.86 -7.83
CA GLY A 110 32.99 -42.09 -8.39
C GLY A 110 31.74 -41.89 -9.26
N ARG A 111 31.81 -42.29 -10.54
CA ARG A 111 30.68 -42.35 -11.50
C ARG A 111 29.81 -43.58 -11.26
N TRP A 112 28.49 -43.46 -11.44
CA TRP A 112 27.60 -44.55 -11.88
C TRP A 112 26.43 -44.04 -12.74
N GLN A 113 26.03 -44.85 -13.71
CA GLN A 113 25.02 -44.64 -14.75
C GLN A 113 24.00 -45.79 -14.66
N ALA A 114 22.70 -45.54 -14.86
CA ALA A 114 21.70 -46.60 -15.12
C ALA A 114 20.50 -46.07 -15.93
N GLU A 115 20.03 -46.92 -16.84
CA GLU A 115 19.15 -46.68 -18.00
C GLU A 115 17.64 -46.59 -17.70
N TYR A 116 16.93 -46.01 -18.67
CA TYR A 116 15.49 -45.77 -18.76
C TYR A 116 14.80 -46.88 -19.60
N ASP A 117 13.65 -47.36 -19.17
CA ASP A 117 12.76 -48.26 -19.94
C ASP A 117 11.39 -47.59 -20.11
N SER A 118 10.84 -47.64 -21.32
CA SER A 118 9.59 -47.01 -21.72
C SER A 118 8.69 -47.98 -22.47
N SER A 119 7.53 -48.32 -21.90
CA SER A 119 6.36 -48.71 -22.69
C SER A 119 5.07 -48.63 -21.86
N GLN A 120 4.09 -47.83 -22.30
CA GLN A 120 2.86 -48.27 -22.97
C GLN A 120 1.80 -47.15 -23.07
N ARG A 121 1.05 -47.19 -24.17
CA ARG A 121 -0.11 -46.34 -24.55
C ARG A 121 -1.41 -47.05 -24.22
N ASP A 122 -2.50 -46.30 -24.01
CA ASP A 122 -3.77 -46.37 -24.78
C ASP A 122 -4.85 -45.44 -24.16
N PHE A 123 -5.67 -44.80 -24.99
CA PHE A 123 -6.88 -44.04 -24.63
C PHE A 123 -8.02 -44.42 -25.60
N PRO A 124 -9.29 -44.55 -25.14
CA PRO A 124 -10.44 -44.51 -26.02
C PRO A 124 -11.23 -43.20 -25.92
N ASP A 125 -11.88 -42.91 -27.05
CA ASP A 125 -12.77 -41.81 -27.42
C ASP A 125 -14.15 -41.90 -26.75
N MET A 126 -14.76 -40.76 -26.38
CA MET A 126 -16.19 -40.66 -26.02
C MET A 126 -16.80 -39.32 -26.49
N SER A 127 -17.96 -39.43 -27.13
CA SER A 127 -18.71 -38.34 -27.74
C SER A 127 -20.10 -38.17 -27.11
N THR A 128 -20.58 -36.93 -27.13
CA THR A 128 -21.96 -36.41 -26.95
C THR A 128 -22.51 -36.19 -25.52
N ALA A 129 -22.52 -34.90 -25.13
CA ALA A 129 -23.47 -34.32 -24.18
C ALA A 129 -24.22 -33.18 -24.89
N GLU A 130 -25.55 -33.15 -24.80
CA GLU A 130 -26.38 -32.03 -25.28
C GLU A 130 -26.53 -30.98 -24.18
N TRP A 131 -26.31 -29.70 -24.51
CA TRP A 131 -26.30 -28.59 -23.54
C TRP A 131 -27.51 -27.67 -23.70
N GLY A 132 -28.19 -27.38 -22.58
CA GLY A 132 -29.25 -26.36 -22.49
C GLY A 132 -28.71 -24.96 -22.17
N GLU A 133 -29.55 -23.93 -22.33
CA GLU A 133 -29.21 -22.52 -22.10
C GLU A 133 -29.34 -22.15 -20.60
N TYR A 134 -28.36 -21.42 -20.05
CA TYR A 134 -28.29 -21.03 -18.64
C TYR A 134 -28.47 -19.51 -18.45
N ARG A 135 -29.27 -19.07 -17.47
CA ARG A 135 -29.41 -17.66 -17.07
C ARG A 135 -29.13 -17.47 -15.58
N PHE A 136 -28.23 -16.55 -15.27
CA PHE A 136 -27.92 -16.14 -13.89
C PHE A 136 -28.49 -14.74 -13.61
N THR A 137 -29.16 -14.57 -12.48
CA THR A 137 -29.71 -13.26 -12.04
C THR A 137 -29.14 -12.87 -10.69
N THR A 138 -28.49 -11.70 -10.63
CA THR A 138 -28.06 -11.07 -9.38
C THR A 138 -29.20 -10.19 -8.84
N GLY A 139 -29.92 -10.69 -7.83
CA GLY A 139 -30.90 -9.91 -7.07
C GLY A 139 -32.35 -10.41 -7.14
N LYS A 140 -33.18 -9.94 -6.20
CA LYS A 140 -34.65 -10.14 -6.23
C LYS A 140 -35.22 -9.37 -7.43
N PRO A 141 -36.23 -9.91 -8.15
CA PRO A 141 -37.02 -9.11 -9.07
C PRO A 141 -37.71 -7.99 -8.29
N GLY A 142 -37.27 -6.73 -8.49
CA GLY A 142 -37.92 -5.54 -7.93
C GLY A 142 -37.35 -4.96 -6.62
N GLY A 143 -36.15 -5.35 -6.18
CA GLY A 143 -35.49 -4.72 -5.02
C GLY A 143 -34.06 -4.27 -5.33
N VAL A 144 -33.68 -3.08 -4.88
CA VAL A 144 -32.29 -2.58 -4.92
C VAL A 144 -31.42 -3.52 -4.08
N PRO A 145 -30.30 -4.07 -4.59
CA PRO A 145 -29.44 -4.97 -3.83
C PRO A 145 -28.67 -4.21 -2.73
N PRO A 146 -28.37 -4.83 -1.58
CA PRO A 146 -27.47 -4.25 -0.59
C PRO A 146 -26.03 -4.17 -1.14
N VAL A 147 -25.29 -3.15 -0.71
CA VAL A 147 -24.01 -2.69 -1.26
C VAL A 147 -22.87 -2.99 -0.28
N GLY A 148 -21.76 -3.54 -0.78
CA GLY A 148 -20.61 -4.01 0.02
C GLY A 148 -20.67 -5.53 0.25
N THR A 149 -19.52 -6.23 0.13
CA THR A 149 -19.29 -7.69 0.23
C THR A 149 -20.43 -8.57 -0.29
N LEU A 150 -20.19 -9.40 -1.32
CA LEU A 150 -21.23 -10.29 -1.83
C LEU A 150 -21.59 -11.35 -0.76
N GLU A 151 -22.52 -11.04 0.14
CA GLU A 151 -22.90 -11.90 1.28
C GLU A 151 -23.56 -13.18 0.79
N SER A 152 -24.18 -13.16 -0.39
CA SER A 152 -24.72 -14.36 -1.01
C SER A 152 -24.70 -14.37 -2.54
N VAL A 153 -24.34 -15.51 -3.13
CA VAL A 153 -24.61 -15.80 -4.55
C VAL A 153 -25.94 -16.56 -4.62
N ASN A 154 -26.91 -16.03 -5.39
CA ASN A 154 -28.16 -16.73 -5.68
C ASN A 154 -28.04 -17.45 -7.03
N LEU A 155 -27.80 -18.76 -7.00
CA LEU A 155 -27.86 -19.58 -8.21
C LEU A 155 -29.33 -19.92 -8.47
N THR A 156 -29.90 -19.28 -9.49
CA THR A 156 -31.31 -19.47 -9.85
C THR A 156 -31.36 -20.46 -10.99
N ASN A 157 -31.64 -21.73 -10.66
CA ASN A 157 -31.79 -22.88 -11.56
C ASN A 157 -30.49 -23.43 -12.16
N MET A 158 -29.93 -24.44 -11.49
CA MET A 158 -29.04 -25.40 -12.14
C MET A 158 -29.82 -26.66 -12.46
N TYR A 159 -29.95 -26.96 -13.75
CA TYR A 159 -30.42 -28.27 -14.21
C TYR A 159 -29.19 -29.03 -14.72
N GLY A 160 -28.83 -30.10 -14.01
CA GLY A 160 -27.83 -31.06 -14.44
C GLY A 160 -28.39 -32.46 -14.22
N TRP A 161 -28.35 -33.30 -15.25
CA TRP A 161 -28.63 -34.72 -15.15
C TRP A 161 -27.34 -35.44 -15.55
N VAL A 162 -26.74 -36.21 -14.65
CA VAL A 162 -25.74 -37.20 -15.05
C VAL A 162 -26.53 -38.41 -15.51
N ARG A 163 -26.49 -38.70 -16.81
CA ARG A 163 -27.05 -39.92 -17.35
C ARG A 163 -26.01 -41.02 -17.13
N ASP A 164 -26.25 -41.86 -16.14
CA ASP A 164 -25.57 -43.15 -16.04
C ASP A 164 -26.20 -44.05 -17.09
N ASP A 165 -25.50 -44.32 -18.20
CA ASP A 165 -26.04 -45.05 -19.35
C ASP A 165 -26.50 -46.48 -18.98
N ASP A 166 -26.08 -47.00 -17.82
CA ASP A 166 -26.44 -48.33 -17.35
C ASP A 166 -27.53 -48.36 -16.26
N ARG A 167 -27.99 -47.21 -15.74
CA ARG A 167 -29.04 -47.16 -14.69
C ARG A 167 -29.99 -45.99 -14.89
N ASN A 168 -31.26 -46.30 -15.11
CA ASN A 168 -32.41 -45.37 -15.25
C ASN A 168 -32.75 -44.54 -13.99
N GLY A 169 -31.79 -44.27 -13.10
CA GLY A 169 -31.97 -43.40 -11.93
C GLY A 169 -30.77 -42.50 -11.76
N GLY A 170 -30.97 -41.18 -11.91
CA GLY A 170 -29.92 -40.19 -11.71
C GLY A 170 -29.33 -40.29 -10.30
N GLY A 171 -27.99 -40.36 -10.22
CA GLY A 171 -27.25 -40.35 -8.96
C GLY A 171 -27.12 -38.94 -8.35
N PRO A 172 -26.74 -38.86 -7.07
CA PRO A 172 -26.45 -37.58 -6.43
C PRO A 172 -25.27 -36.88 -7.10
N VAL A 173 -25.31 -35.54 -7.16
CA VAL A 173 -24.23 -34.69 -7.65
C VAL A 173 -23.76 -33.82 -6.49
N ALA A 174 -22.45 -33.79 -6.24
CA ALA A 174 -21.84 -32.82 -5.34
C ALA A 174 -21.39 -31.60 -6.14
N LEU A 175 -21.57 -30.40 -5.59
CA LEU A 175 -21.04 -29.17 -6.18
C LEU A 175 -19.83 -28.73 -5.38
N GLN A 176 -18.77 -28.38 -6.08
CA GLN A 176 -17.62 -27.68 -5.52
C GLN A 176 -17.52 -26.31 -6.18
N ILE A 177 -17.27 -25.28 -5.37
CA ILE A 177 -17.14 -23.90 -5.82
C ILE A 177 -15.72 -23.44 -5.51
N TRP A 178 -15.02 -22.89 -6.50
CA TRP A 178 -13.73 -22.23 -6.32
C TRP A 178 -13.90 -20.74 -6.55
N ALA A 179 -13.24 -19.95 -5.71
CA ALA A 179 -12.93 -18.58 -6.04
C ALA A 179 -11.51 -18.56 -6.62
N LEU A 180 -11.40 -18.14 -7.87
CA LEU A 180 -10.12 -17.85 -8.48
C LEU A 180 -9.79 -16.40 -8.22
N LYS A 181 -8.75 -16.19 -7.41
CA LYS A 181 -8.10 -14.89 -7.37
C LYS A 181 -7.16 -14.77 -8.57
N PRO A 182 -6.99 -13.57 -9.15
CA PRO A 182 -6.15 -13.36 -10.33
C PRO A 182 -4.67 -13.79 -10.18
N ASP A 183 -4.20 -14.02 -8.96
CA ASP A 183 -2.78 -14.11 -8.57
C ASP A 183 -2.47 -15.17 -7.49
N GLN A 184 -3.40 -16.05 -7.12
CA GLN A 184 -3.17 -17.14 -6.15
C GLN A 184 -3.60 -18.50 -6.72
N ASP A 185 -2.97 -19.58 -6.24
CA ASP A 185 -3.43 -20.95 -6.49
C ASP A 185 -4.91 -21.10 -6.06
N ASP A 186 -5.68 -21.88 -6.83
CA ASP A 186 -7.11 -22.12 -6.64
C ASP A 186 -7.48 -22.37 -5.16
N TYR A 187 -8.21 -21.45 -4.52
CA TYR A 187 -8.74 -21.70 -3.18
C TYR A 187 -10.16 -22.26 -3.29
N GLN A 188 -10.34 -23.46 -2.72
CA GLN A 188 -11.63 -24.11 -2.65
C GLN A 188 -12.49 -23.41 -1.60
N LEU A 189 -13.60 -22.78 -2.02
CA LEU A 189 -14.65 -22.40 -1.08
C LEU A 189 -15.32 -23.71 -0.67
N HIS A 190 -15.06 -24.17 0.55
CA HIS A 190 -15.66 -25.39 1.08
C HIS A 190 -17.16 -25.21 1.28
N ALA A 191 -17.94 -25.42 0.23
CA ALA A 191 -19.38 -25.59 0.30
C ALA A 191 -19.72 -26.95 -0.31
N THR A 192 -19.80 -27.98 0.55
CA THR A 192 -20.29 -29.31 0.14
C THR A 192 -21.79 -29.37 0.41
N ILE A 193 -22.61 -29.45 -0.64
CA ILE A 193 -24.05 -29.69 -0.49
C ILE A 193 -24.26 -31.20 -0.45
N SER A 194 -24.87 -31.71 0.62
CA SER A 194 -25.27 -33.13 0.71
C SER A 194 -26.56 -33.36 -0.10
N SER A 195 -26.68 -34.55 -0.69
CA SER A 195 -27.73 -34.91 -1.64
C SER A 195 -29.16 -34.79 -1.08
N ASP A 196 -29.30 -34.84 0.23
CA ASP A 196 -30.51 -34.70 1.03
C ASP A 196 -31.02 -33.24 1.14
N GLN A 197 -30.25 -32.24 0.70
CA GLN A 197 -30.66 -30.83 0.62
C GLN A 197 -30.96 -30.33 -0.80
N LEU A 198 -30.69 -31.15 -1.82
CA LEU A 198 -30.99 -30.84 -3.22
C LEU A 198 -32.45 -31.21 -3.54
N HIS A 199 -33.37 -30.27 -3.33
CA HIS A 199 -34.71 -30.41 -3.90
C HIS A 199 -34.62 -30.31 -5.43
N LEU A 200 -34.75 -31.46 -6.10
CA LEU A 200 -34.79 -31.61 -7.58
C LEU A 200 -35.97 -30.88 -8.24
N SER A 201 -36.83 -30.21 -7.47
CA SER A 201 -37.91 -29.35 -7.95
C SER A 201 -37.57 -27.87 -7.74
N GLY A 202 -36.79 -27.28 -8.65
CA GLY A 202 -36.72 -25.83 -8.89
C GLY A 202 -36.59 -24.91 -7.67
N GLY A 203 -35.68 -25.22 -6.73
CA GLY A 203 -35.40 -24.36 -5.57
C GLY A 203 -34.23 -23.40 -5.82
N GLN A 204 -34.34 -22.15 -5.37
CA GLN A 204 -33.18 -21.26 -5.20
C GLN A 204 -32.33 -21.76 -4.03
N GLN A 205 -31.04 -21.98 -4.27
CA GLN A 205 -30.07 -22.19 -3.18
C GLN A 205 -29.20 -20.93 -3.01
N ARG A 206 -28.99 -20.56 -1.75
CA ARG A 206 -28.16 -19.43 -1.34
C ARG A 206 -26.85 -19.95 -0.77
N PHE A 207 -25.75 -19.34 -1.20
CA PHE A 207 -24.42 -19.61 -0.70
C PHE A 207 -23.89 -18.37 -0.01
N ASN A 208 -23.47 -18.48 1.25
CA ASN A 208 -22.72 -17.44 1.93
C ASN A 208 -21.26 -17.88 1.99
N PRO A 209 -20.34 -17.27 1.22
CA PRO A 209 -18.93 -17.64 1.29
C PRO A 209 -18.36 -17.24 2.66
N GLU A 210 -17.56 -18.11 3.29
CA GLU A 210 -16.88 -17.82 4.56
C GLU A 210 -15.78 -16.75 4.41
N HIS A 211 -15.41 -16.41 3.18
CA HIS A 211 -14.46 -15.36 2.83
C HIS A 211 -15.11 -14.35 1.88
N GLY A 212 -14.90 -13.06 2.14
CA GLY A 212 -15.49 -11.98 1.34
C GLY A 212 -15.01 -12.03 -0.11
N LEU A 213 -15.91 -12.35 -1.03
CA LEU A 213 -15.67 -12.22 -2.46
C LEU A 213 -15.65 -10.74 -2.84
N THR A 214 -14.67 -10.36 -3.65
CA THR A 214 -14.45 -8.99 -4.13
C THR A 214 -14.79 -8.86 -5.62
N GLY A 215 -15.00 -7.64 -6.08
CA GLY A 215 -15.23 -7.38 -7.50
C GLY A 215 -14.05 -7.86 -8.34
N GLY A 216 -14.31 -8.64 -9.38
CA GLY A 216 -13.29 -9.19 -10.28
C GLY A 216 -12.87 -10.62 -9.98
N ASP A 217 -13.29 -11.18 -8.85
CA ASP A 217 -13.10 -12.60 -8.58
C ASP A 217 -13.86 -13.42 -9.62
N LYS A 218 -13.22 -14.50 -10.08
CA LYS A 218 -13.82 -15.47 -10.99
C LYS A 218 -14.29 -16.66 -10.17
N ILE A 219 -15.58 -16.91 -10.16
CA ILE A 219 -16.14 -18.10 -9.51
C ILE A 219 -16.19 -19.20 -10.56
N LYS A 220 -15.52 -20.32 -10.27
CA LYS A 220 -15.68 -21.57 -11.02
C LYS A 220 -16.53 -22.53 -10.21
N VAL A 221 -17.46 -23.21 -10.86
CA VAL A 221 -18.27 -24.26 -10.24
C VAL A 221 -17.99 -25.58 -10.97
N ARG A 222 -17.73 -26.65 -10.22
CA ARG A 222 -17.56 -28.00 -10.75
C ARG A 222 -18.65 -28.88 -10.18
N ALA A 223 -19.26 -29.68 -11.04
CA ALA A 223 -20.05 -30.81 -10.59
C ALA A 223 -19.14 -32.03 -10.47
N ILE A 224 -19.28 -32.73 -9.35
CA ILE A 224 -18.60 -33.99 -9.10
C ILE A 224 -19.68 -35.05 -9.02
N GLY A 225 -19.57 -36.07 -9.87
CA GLY A 225 -20.33 -37.29 -9.72
C GLY A 225 -19.97 -37.92 -8.38
N VAL A 226 -20.97 -38.24 -7.56
CA VAL A 226 -20.74 -38.97 -6.32
C VAL A 226 -21.51 -40.28 -6.37
N ASP A 227 -20.85 -41.35 -5.93
CA ASP A 227 -21.46 -42.67 -5.86
C ASP A 227 -22.58 -42.73 -4.81
N SER A 228 -23.24 -43.87 -4.71
CA SER A 228 -24.31 -44.09 -3.73
C SER A 228 -23.89 -43.94 -2.26
N GLN A 229 -22.58 -43.86 -1.98
CA GLN A 229 -22.02 -43.64 -0.64
C GLN A 229 -21.56 -42.18 -0.43
N GLY A 230 -21.74 -41.31 -1.42
CA GLY A 230 -21.28 -39.92 -1.39
C GLY A 230 -19.81 -39.74 -1.70
N THR A 231 -19.13 -40.76 -2.23
CA THR A 231 -17.72 -40.72 -2.60
C THR A 231 -17.58 -40.22 -4.05
N PRO A 232 -16.65 -39.30 -4.36
CA PRO A 232 -16.38 -38.90 -5.75
C PRO A 232 -16.12 -40.12 -6.63
N ASP A 233 -16.89 -40.29 -7.70
CA ASP A 233 -16.82 -41.47 -8.57
C ASP A 233 -15.74 -41.38 -9.66
N GLY A 234 -15.02 -40.26 -9.71
CA GLY A 234 -13.95 -39.98 -10.67
C GLY A 234 -14.43 -39.43 -12.02
N ASN A 235 -15.74 -39.35 -12.25
CA ASN A 235 -16.33 -38.73 -13.44
C ASN A 235 -16.58 -37.24 -13.17
N ASP A 236 -15.50 -36.48 -13.08
CA ASP A 236 -15.56 -35.06 -12.83
C ASP A 236 -15.82 -34.28 -14.12
N ALA A 237 -16.96 -33.58 -14.20
CA ALA A 237 -17.27 -32.67 -15.28
C ALA A 237 -17.28 -31.22 -14.78
N TRP A 238 -16.43 -30.37 -15.36
CA TRP A 238 -16.54 -28.94 -15.14
C TRP A 238 -17.86 -28.44 -15.73
N LEU A 239 -18.75 -27.92 -14.90
CA LEU A 239 -19.89 -27.15 -15.37
C LEU A 239 -19.33 -25.82 -15.88
N ALA A 240 -19.22 -25.69 -17.19
CA ALA A 240 -18.58 -24.54 -17.82
C ALA A 240 -19.40 -23.26 -17.58
N GLY A 241 -19.10 -22.57 -16.48
CA GLY A 241 -19.57 -21.23 -16.19
C GLY A 241 -18.52 -20.51 -15.36
N GLU A 242 -17.81 -19.57 -15.98
CA GLU A 242 -16.95 -18.63 -15.26
C GLU A 242 -17.79 -17.40 -14.93
N LEU A 243 -18.14 -17.22 -13.65
CA LEU A 243 -18.85 -16.02 -13.21
C LEU A 243 -17.81 -15.01 -12.74
N THR A 244 -17.60 -13.94 -13.51
CA THR A 244 -16.85 -12.78 -13.02
C THR A 244 -17.78 -11.94 -12.17
N ILE A 245 -17.45 -11.72 -10.90
CA ILE A 245 -18.21 -10.80 -10.06
C ILE A 245 -18.04 -9.40 -10.66
N PRO A 246 -19.12 -8.72 -11.08
CA PRO A 246 -19.03 -7.38 -11.64
C PRO A 246 -18.31 -6.48 -10.64
N ARG A 247 -17.20 -5.87 -11.07
CA ARG A 247 -16.55 -4.83 -10.28
C ARG A 247 -17.48 -3.64 -10.22
N ASP A 248 -17.60 -3.01 -9.04
CA ASP A 248 -18.32 -1.74 -8.88
C ASP A 248 -17.48 -0.60 -9.51
N CYS A 249 -17.39 -0.61 -10.84
CA CYS A 249 -16.66 0.37 -11.63
C CYS A 249 -17.47 1.63 -11.90
N ALA A 250 -18.77 1.60 -11.63
CA ALA A 250 -19.67 2.72 -11.87
C ALA A 250 -19.38 3.83 -10.87
N PRO A 251 -19.09 5.08 -11.28
CA PRO A 251 -18.97 6.19 -10.35
C PRO A 251 -20.27 6.32 -9.54
N ARG A 252 -20.16 6.23 -8.20
CA ARG A 252 -21.27 6.56 -7.30
C ARG A 252 -21.52 8.04 -7.47
N LEU A 253 -22.55 8.42 -8.23
CA LEU A 253 -22.98 9.81 -8.28
C LEU A 253 -23.30 10.23 -6.84
N PRO A 254 -22.64 11.25 -6.28
CA PRO A 254 -22.91 11.64 -4.92
C PRO A 254 -24.37 12.10 -4.82
N ALA A 255 -25.08 11.60 -3.82
CA ALA A 255 -26.33 12.21 -3.37
C ALA A 255 -25.99 13.58 -2.74
N GLY A 256 -25.67 14.58 -3.57
CA GLY A 256 -25.32 15.94 -3.15
C GLY A 256 -23.82 16.25 -3.30
N ALA A 257 -23.52 17.23 -4.16
CA ALA A 257 -22.23 17.89 -4.22
C ALA A 257 -22.00 18.79 -2.99
N GLY A 258 -20.77 18.88 -2.50
CA GLY A 258 -20.34 19.76 -1.41
C GLY A 258 -19.72 19.07 -0.19
N ARG A 259 -18.96 17.97 -0.35
CA ARG A 259 -18.64 17.05 0.77
C ARG A 259 -17.16 16.86 1.21
N VAL A 260 -16.22 17.78 0.96
CA VAL A 260 -14.86 17.65 1.56
C VAL A 260 -14.39 18.84 2.38
N THR A 261 -13.73 18.52 3.49
CA THR A 261 -13.02 19.43 4.40
C THR A 261 -11.62 18.95 4.80
N SER A 262 -11.07 17.86 4.27
CA SER A 262 -9.73 17.40 4.66
C SER A 262 -8.65 18.43 4.29
N GLU A 263 -8.04 19.01 5.32
CA GLU A 263 -6.89 19.92 5.27
C GLU A 263 -7.13 21.39 4.88
N SER A 264 -8.39 21.81 4.67
CA SER A 264 -8.67 23.24 4.45
C SER A 264 -8.43 24.06 5.73
N ALA A 265 -7.74 25.20 5.61
CA ALA A 265 -7.60 26.17 6.70
C ALA A 265 -8.95 26.69 7.23
N GLN A 266 -10.03 26.57 6.45
CA GLN A 266 -11.38 26.99 6.83
C GLN A 266 -12.17 25.92 7.61
N ARG A 267 -11.61 24.71 7.78
CA ARG A 267 -12.29 23.62 8.49
C ARG A 267 -12.28 23.85 10.00
N ARG A 268 -13.33 23.39 10.67
CA ARG A 268 -13.35 23.27 12.13
C ARG A 268 -12.99 21.85 12.51
N VAL A 269 -11.75 21.63 12.92
CA VAL A 269 -11.32 20.33 13.44
C VAL A 269 -12.05 20.09 14.77
N SER A 270 -12.72 18.96 14.90
CA SER A 270 -13.31 18.50 16.17
C SER A 270 -12.33 17.67 16.97
N THR A 271 -11.59 16.80 16.29
CA THR A 271 -10.72 15.79 16.90
C THR A 271 -9.48 15.63 16.06
N VAL A 272 -8.31 15.59 16.71
CA VAL A 272 -7.05 15.15 16.12
C VAL A 272 -6.72 13.78 16.67
N TYR A 273 -6.70 12.79 15.80
CA TYR A 273 -6.26 11.44 16.11
C TYR A 273 -4.75 11.33 15.93
N LEU A 274 -4.04 10.84 16.94
CA LEU A 274 -2.59 10.63 16.93
C LEU A 274 -2.29 9.14 16.77
N GLY A 275 -1.41 8.76 15.84
CA GLY A 275 -0.97 7.37 15.68
C GLY A 275 -0.31 6.82 16.96
N GLN A 276 -0.71 5.63 17.43
CA GLN A 276 -0.18 5.07 18.69
C GLN A 276 1.28 4.61 18.60
N GLN A 277 1.79 4.28 17.41
CA GLN A 277 3.18 3.83 17.26
C GLN A 277 4.23 4.92 17.48
N ILE A 278 3.81 6.16 17.75
CA ILE A 278 4.71 7.14 18.34
C ILE A 278 4.98 6.64 19.76
N ASP A 279 6.11 5.95 19.95
CA ASP A 279 6.53 5.47 21.27
C ASP A 279 7.30 6.57 22.02
N GLU A 280 7.78 6.25 23.23
CA GLU A 280 8.61 7.16 24.02
C GLU A 280 9.88 7.62 23.28
N GLN A 281 10.39 6.84 22.32
CA GLN A 281 11.58 7.21 21.57
C GLN A 281 11.30 8.43 20.68
N TRP A 282 10.04 8.65 20.29
CA TRP A 282 9.59 9.71 19.38
C TRP A 282 8.92 10.90 20.09
N ASN A 283 9.08 11.00 21.41
CA ASN A 283 8.50 12.05 22.27
C ASN A 283 6.96 12.08 22.28
N ALA A 284 6.29 10.94 22.10
CA ALA A 284 4.82 10.87 22.06
C ALA A 284 4.13 11.62 23.22
N PRO A 285 4.55 11.46 24.49
CA PRO A 285 3.90 12.14 25.60
C PRO A 285 4.01 13.67 25.52
N LEU A 286 5.16 14.18 25.06
CA LEU A 286 5.37 15.62 24.88
C LEU A 286 4.53 16.16 23.71
N LEU A 287 4.49 15.44 22.60
CA LEU A 287 3.65 15.80 21.46
C LEU A 287 2.17 15.78 21.83
N GLN A 288 1.70 14.72 22.47
CA GLN A 288 0.31 14.59 22.90
C GLN A 288 -0.07 15.72 23.88
N ALA A 289 0.80 16.07 24.84
CA ALA A 289 0.56 17.18 25.76
C ALA A 289 0.51 18.54 25.03
N ALA A 290 1.41 18.77 24.06
CA ALA A 290 1.43 19.97 23.25
C ALA A 290 0.17 20.09 22.37
N LEU A 291 -0.23 19.00 21.71
CA LEU A 291 -1.47 18.92 20.93
C LEU A 291 -2.70 19.13 21.83
N THR A 292 -2.73 18.57 23.03
CA THR A 292 -3.83 18.76 23.98
C THR A 292 -3.95 20.22 24.39
N THR A 293 -2.83 20.90 24.63
CA THR A 293 -2.79 22.33 24.92
C THR A 293 -3.30 23.14 23.73
N ALA A 294 -2.86 22.82 22.51
CA ALA A 294 -3.35 23.45 21.30
C ALA A 294 -4.86 23.19 21.08
N GLY A 295 -5.34 21.99 21.42
CA GLY A 295 -6.75 21.64 21.34
C GLY A 295 -7.62 22.44 22.31
N GLN A 296 -7.12 22.69 23.52
CA GLN A 296 -7.77 23.60 24.48
C GLN A 296 -7.82 25.04 23.96
N GLU A 297 -6.76 25.50 23.27
CA GLU A 297 -6.69 26.84 22.68
C GLU A 297 -7.63 26.99 21.47
N PHE A 298 -7.65 26.01 20.56
CA PHE A 298 -8.33 26.11 19.27
C PHE A 298 -9.65 25.34 19.17
N GLY A 299 -10.07 24.66 20.24
CA GLY A 299 -11.39 24.03 20.34
C GLY A 299 -11.52 22.65 19.70
N PHE A 300 -10.48 21.82 19.74
CA PHE A 300 -10.51 20.41 19.32
C PHE A 300 -10.05 19.45 20.43
N SER A 301 -10.48 18.19 20.38
CA SER A 301 -9.98 17.12 21.25
C SER A 301 -8.81 16.38 20.61
N VAL A 302 -8.01 15.71 21.43
CA VAL A 302 -6.91 14.86 20.97
C VAL A 302 -7.14 13.44 21.47
N GLU A 303 -7.10 12.48 20.55
CA GLU A 303 -7.30 11.06 20.84
C GLU A 303 -6.13 10.26 20.24
N VAL A 304 -5.78 9.13 20.86
CA VAL A 304 -4.73 8.25 20.34
C VAL A 304 -5.39 7.06 19.67
N LEU A 305 -5.04 6.77 18.42
CA LEU A 305 -5.58 5.65 17.65
C LEU A 305 -5.03 4.33 18.18
N PRO A 306 -5.85 3.44 18.78
CA PRO A 306 -5.35 2.16 19.25
C PRO A 306 -4.86 1.28 18.08
N GLN A 307 -3.65 0.77 18.23
CA GLN A 307 -3.00 -0.30 17.48
C GLN A 307 -2.70 -0.03 16.00
N THR A 308 -2.47 1.21 15.56
CA THR A 308 -2.03 1.42 14.17
C THR A 308 -0.69 0.70 13.92
N PRO A 309 -0.59 -0.20 12.93
CA PRO A 309 0.66 -0.89 12.62
C PRO A 309 1.67 0.05 11.92
N GLU A 310 1.23 1.26 11.55
CA GLU A 310 2.04 2.31 10.98
C GLU A 310 1.84 3.62 11.76
N VAL A 311 2.87 4.47 11.73
CA VAL A 311 2.86 5.78 12.39
C VAL A 311 2.19 6.85 11.51
N TRP A 312 2.02 6.58 10.21
CA TRP A 312 1.51 7.54 9.23
C TRP A 312 -0.03 7.59 9.21
N ALA A 313 -0.62 8.23 10.21
CA ALA A 313 -2.08 8.34 10.33
C ALA A 313 -2.71 9.20 9.21
N GLU A 314 -2.00 10.21 8.71
CA GLU A 314 -2.43 11.09 7.61
C GLU A 314 -2.78 10.28 6.37
N ASP A 315 -1.86 9.38 6.00
CA ASP A 315 -1.95 8.60 4.78
C ASP A 315 -2.98 7.47 4.87
N ALA A 316 -3.50 7.19 6.07
CA ALA A 316 -4.38 6.05 6.30
C ALA A 316 -5.83 6.32 5.85
N ALA A 317 -6.27 7.59 5.86
CA ALA A 317 -7.57 7.98 5.35
C ALA A 317 -7.72 9.49 5.14
N ILE A 318 -8.64 9.84 4.24
CA ILE A 318 -9.12 11.19 4.03
C ILE A 318 -10.47 11.36 4.73
N THR A 319 -10.60 12.33 5.63
CA THR A 319 -11.89 12.62 6.29
C THR A 319 -12.80 13.48 5.40
N ARG A 320 -14.00 12.97 5.10
CA ARG A 320 -15.07 13.67 4.37
C ARG A 320 -15.91 14.54 5.32
N THR A 321 -16.66 15.50 4.79
CA THR A 321 -17.53 16.38 5.61
C THR A 321 -18.65 15.65 6.32
N ASP A 322 -19.07 14.50 5.80
CA ASP A 322 -20.09 13.65 6.42
C ASP A 322 -19.51 12.77 7.53
N GLY A 323 -18.23 12.97 7.89
CA GLY A 323 -17.52 12.22 8.92
C GLY A 323 -16.99 10.87 8.44
N THR A 324 -17.27 10.48 7.19
CA THR A 324 -16.74 9.23 6.62
C THR A 324 -15.24 9.33 6.41
N TRP A 325 -14.51 8.28 6.77
CA TRP A 325 -13.09 8.11 6.46
C TRP A 325 -12.96 7.35 5.13
N LEU A 326 -12.36 7.99 4.15
CA LEU A 326 -12.06 7.38 2.86
C LEU A 326 -10.64 6.81 2.91
N ALA A 327 -10.53 5.50 3.09
CA ALA A 327 -9.24 4.80 3.09
C ALA A 327 -8.70 4.66 1.65
N PRO A 328 -7.36 4.72 1.44
CA PRO A 328 -6.76 4.50 0.12
C PRO A 328 -7.12 3.12 -0.44
N ASN A 329 -7.29 3.02 -1.77
CA ASN A 329 -7.45 1.70 -2.39
C ASN A 329 -6.20 0.86 -2.17
N SER A 330 -6.41 -0.35 -1.69
CA SER A 330 -5.36 -1.33 -1.36
C SER A 330 -5.43 -2.62 -2.15
N GLY A 331 -6.18 -2.59 -3.25
CA GLY A 331 -6.44 -3.73 -4.10
C GLY A 331 -5.15 -4.37 -4.64
N PRO A 332 -5.23 -5.63 -5.09
CA PRO A 332 -4.06 -6.44 -5.46
C PRO A 332 -3.21 -5.85 -6.59
N TYR A 333 -3.77 -4.96 -7.40
CA TYR A 333 -3.10 -4.35 -8.55
C TYR A 333 -2.34 -3.06 -8.22
N LEU A 334 -2.31 -2.63 -6.96
CA LEU A 334 -1.76 -1.33 -6.58
C LEU A 334 -0.26 -1.23 -6.91
N THR A 335 0.50 -2.30 -6.62
CA THR A 335 1.94 -2.37 -6.93
C THR A 335 2.21 -2.19 -8.42
N GLU A 336 1.52 -2.95 -9.26
CA GLU A 336 1.72 -2.88 -10.71
C GLU A 336 1.16 -1.58 -11.31
N ALA A 337 0.07 -1.04 -10.75
CA ALA A 337 -0.45 0.26 -11.14
C ALA A 337 0.56 1.39 -10.86
N SER A 338 1.29 1.32 -9.75
CA SER A 338 2.38 2.25 -9.44
C SER A 338 3.55 2.13 -10.40
N GLU A 339 3.96 0.91 -10.76
CA GLU A 339 4.99 0.73 -11.78
C GLU A 339 4.55 1.24 -13.16
N ASP A 340 3.30 1.01 -13.56
CA ASP A 340 2.75 1.58 -14.80
C ASP A 340 2.70 3.11 -14.76
N ALA A 341 2.34 3.70 -13.61
CA ALA A 341 2.28 5.14 -13.43
C ALA A 341 3.66 5.79 -13.65
N LYS A 342 4.76 5.14 -13.24
CA LYS A 342 6.12 5.64 -13.49
C LYS A 342 6.43 5.77 -14.99
N THR A 343 5.78 5.01 -15.87
CA THR A 343 5.99 5.12 -17.32
C THR A 343 5.34 6.38 -17.91
N THR A 344 4.24 6.83 -17.30
CA THR A 344 3.44 7.98 -17.78
C THR A 344 3.73 9.26 -17.00
N TYR A 345 4.26 9.14 -15.78
CA TYR A 345 4.72 10.22 -14.93
C TYR A 345 6.03 9.83 -14.23
N PRO A 346 7.16 9.81 -14.97
CA PRO A 346 8.44 9.30 -14.48
C PRO A 346 9.09 10.17 -13.42
N GLN A 347 8.58 11.38 -13.21
CA GLN A 347 9.30 12.40 -12.48
C GLN A 347 9.46 12.05 -11.01
N ARG A 348 8.48 11.42 -10.32
CA ARG A 348 8.54 11.29 -8.84
C ARG A 348 7.77 10.09 -8.30
N PHE A 349 8.36 9.42 -7.32
CA PHE A 349 7.79 8.28 -6.60
C PHE A 349 6.56 8.70 -5.80
N VAL A 350 5.42 8.08 -6.07
CA VAL A 350 4.28 8.08 -5.13
C VAL A 350 4.59 7.02 -4.11
N ARG A 351 4.70 7.43 -2.84
CA ARG A 351 4.72 6.44 -1.78
C ARG A 351 3.33 5.85 -1.71
N MET A 352 3.26 4.54 -1.74
CA MET A 352 2.03 3.86 -1.43
C MET A 352 2.14 3.41 0.01
N THR A 353 1.33 3.99 0.87
CA THR A 353 1.04 3.37 2.15
C THR A 353 0.13 2.17 1.91
N GLY A 354 0.34 1.11 2.70
CA GLY A 354 -0.59 -0.01 2.70
C GLY A 354 -1.97 0.47 3.13
N ALA A 355 -3.00 -0.27 2.74
CA ALA A 355 -4.41 -0.04 3.08
C ALA A 355 -4.64 0.63 4.43
N GLY A 356 -5.73 1.40 4.54
CA GLY A 356 -6.37 1.72 5.81
C GLY A 356 -6.37 0.49 6.71
N THR A 357 -5.44 0.49 7.66
CA THR A 357 -4.98 -0.75 8.30
C THR A 357 -6.14 -1.38 9.08
N PRO A 358 -6.11 -2.68 9.40
CA PRO A 358 -7.10 -3.29 10.30
C PRO A 358 -7.31 -2.49 11.61
N ALA A 359 -6.29 -1.74 12.03
CA ALA A 359 -6.35 -0.84 13.16
C ALA A 359 -7.13 0.46 12.91
N LEU A 360 -7.02 1.04 11.72
CA LEU A 360 -7.88 2.17 11.33
C LEU A 360 -9.35 1.74 11.34
N LEU A 361 -9.66 0.56 10.80
CA LEU A 361 -11.01 -0.02 10.85
C LEU A 361 -11.46 -0.30 12.29
N ALA A 362 -10.58 -0.83 13.14
CA ALA A 362 -10.89 -1.06 14.54
C ALA A 362 -11.18 0.25 15.30
N SER A 363 -10.39 1.30 15.04
CA SER A 363 -10.59 2.62 15.64
C SER A 363 -11.87 3.27 15.13
N ALA A 364 -12.12 3.21 13.83
CA ALA A 364 -13.34 3.72 13.25
C ALA A 364 -14.58 3.02 13.84
N ASN A 365 -14.55 1.68 13.98
CA ASN A 365 -15.61 0.92 14.64
C ASN A 365 -15.81 1.33 16.10
N ALA A 366 -14.73 1.52 16.85
CA ALA A 366 -14.81 1.97 18.25
C ALA A 366 -15.43 3.36 18.39
N ASN A 367 -15.19 4.23 17.41
CA ASN A 367 -15.68 5.61 17.37
C ASN A 367 -16.95 5.79 16.52
N GLN A 368 -17.55 4.70 16.04
CA GLN A 368 -18.73 4.72 15.16
C GLN A 368 -18.54 5.56 13.89
N VAL A 369 -17.30 5.63 13.40
CA VAL A 369 -16.94 6.28 12.14
C VAL A 369 -17.15 5.30 11.00
N THR A 370 -17.77 5.76 9.92
CA THR A 370 -17.89 4.96 8.70
C THR A 370 -16.58 5.01 7.94
N VAL A 371 -16.02 3.85 7.58
CA VAL A 371 -14.87 3.76 6.68
C VAL A 371 -15.33 3.22 5.34
N GLU A 372 -14.97 3.92 4.28
CA GLU A 372 -15.14 3.47 2.90
C GLU A 372 -13.76 3.30 2.26
N GLU A 373 -13.55 2.22 1.52
CA GLU A 373 -12.35 2.11 0.67
C GLU A 373 -12.56 2.89 -0.62
N SER A 374 -11.59 3.70 -0.99
CA SER A 374 -11.58 4.44 -2.25
C SER A 374 -11.46 3.49 -3.44
N ARG A 375 -12.06 3.86 -4.58
CA ARG A 375 -11.89 3.13 -5.86
C ARG A 375 -10.71 3.63 -6.68
N VAL A 376 -9.96 4.56 -6.11
CA VAL A 376 -8.75 5.18 -6.62
C VAL A 376 -7.72 5.19 -5.49
N HIS A 377 -6.44 5.40 -5.81
CA HIS A 377 -5.43 5.46 -4.76
C HIS A 377 -5.27 6.91 -4.30
N LEU A 378 -5.75 7.20 -3.09
CA LEU A 378 -5.71 8.51 -2.45
C LEU A 378 -5.26 8.36 -1.00
N ASP A 379 -3.99 8.62 -0.74
CA ASP A 379 -3.40 8.84 0.58
C ASP A 379 -3.48 10.33 0.95
N GLY A 380 -3.58 10.62 2.26
CA GLY A 380 -3.77 11.96 2.81
C GLY A 380 -2.74 12.97 2.29
N GLY A 381 -1.44 12.65 2.35
CA GLY A 381 -0.40 13.59 1.92
C GLY A 381 -0.44 13.97 0.42
N ASN A 382 -1.16 13.22 -0.41
CA ASN A 382 -1.35 13.54 -1.82
C ASN A 382 -2.66 14.29 -2.14
N VAL A 383 -3.48 14.60 -1.14
CA VAL A 383 -4.79 15.23 -1.32
C VAL A 383 -5.01 16.39 -0.36
N LEU A 384 -4.94 17.62 -0.87
CA LEU A 384 -5.25 18.82 -0.08
C LEU A 384 -6.62 19.36 -0.49
N THR A 385 -7.50 19.69 0.45
CA THR A 385 -8.70 20.48 0.12
C THR A 385 -8.56 21.94 0.51
N ALA A 386 -9.11 22.80 -0.35
CA ALA A 386 -9.09 24.23 -0.20
C ALA A 386 -10.42 24.81 -0.68
N ALA A 387 -10.58 26.12 -0.49
CA ALA A 387 -11.66 26.87 -1.11
C ALA A 387 -11.07 28.08 -1.82
N ARG A 388 -11.61 28.43 -2.98
CA ARG A 388 -11.32 29.68 -3.68
C ARG A 388 -11.76 30.88 -2.81
N ALA A 389 -11.38 32.09 -3.24
CA ALA A 389 -11.77 33.31 -2.54
C ALA A 389 -13.29 33.50 -2.43
N ASP A 390 -14.06 32.93 -3.36
CA ASP A 390 -15.53 32.95 -3.38
C ASP A 390 -16.17 31.81 -2.55
N GLY A 391 -15.37 30.97 -1.89
CA GLY A 391 -15.83 29.81 -1.13
C GLY A 391 -16.04 28.53 -1.96
N THR A 392 -15.84 28.58 -3.28
CA THR A 392 -15.98 27.39 -4.12
C THR A 392 -14.91 26.35 -3.76
N PRO A 393 -15.27 25.09 -3.44
CA PRO A 393 -14.29 24.08 -3.05
C PRO A 393 -13.37 23.70 -4.21
N VAL A 394 -12.14 23.34 -3.88
CA VAL A 394 -11.11 22.82 -4.78
C VAL A 394 -10.38 21.70 -4.05
N VAL A 395 -10.11 20.61 -4.75
CA VAL A 395 -9.27 19.51 -4.27
C VAL A 395 -8.01 19.50 -5.13
N LEU A 396 -6.85 19.60 -4.48
CA LEU A 396 -5.55 19.46 -5.13
C LEU A 396 -5.12 18.02 -4.95
N VAL A 397 -4.86 17.34 -6.06
CA VAL A 397 -4.40 15.94 -6.05
C VAL A 397 -3.04 15.87 -6.70
N SER A 398 -2.11 15.15 -6.09
CA SER A 398 -0.81 14.96 -6.71
C SER A 398 -0.98 14.26 -8.07
N LYS A 399 -0.25 14.74 -9.09
CA LYS A 399 -0.28 14.07 -10.40
C LYS A 399 0.16 12.61 -10.30
N GLY A 400 1.09 12.30 -9.40
CA GLY A 400 1.48 10.93 -9.13
C GLY A 400 0.28 10.08 -8.71
N ALA A 401 -0.46 10.48 -7.66
CA ALA A 401 -1.63 9.75 -7.18
C ALA A 401 -2.73 9.64 -8.25
N LEU A 402 -2.92 10.68 -9.07
CA LEU A 402 -3.86 10.63 -10.20
C LEU A 402 -3.44 9.60 -11.26
N HIS A 403 -2.15 9.53 -11.60
CA HIS A 403 -1.63 8.56 -12.56
C HIS A 403 -1.70 7.13 -12.02
N VAL A 404 -1.36 6.91 -10.75
CA VAL A 404 -1.54 5.61 -10.07
C VAL A 404 -3.01 5.21 -10.10
N SER A 405 -3.92 6.13 -9.80
CA SER A 405 -5.36 5.91 -9.83
C SER A 405 -5.88 5.52 -11.21
N ALA A 406 -5.40 6.19 -12.27
CA ALA A 406 -5.77 5.86 -13.64
C ALA A 406 -5.27 4.46 -14.06
N ALA A 407 -4.02 4.12 -13.73
CA ALA A 407 -3.45 2.80 -14.00
C ALA A 407 -4.14 1.69 -13.19
N LEU A 408 -4.47 1.97 -11.93
CA LEU A 408 -5.19 1.06 -11.05
C LEU A 408 -6.56 0.71 -11.63
N ARG A 409 -7.32 1.72 -12.06
CA ARG A 409 -8.64 1.52 -12.67
C ARG A 409 -8.57 0.74 -13.98
N GLU A 410 -7.53 0.97 -14.79
CA GLU A 410 -7.29 0.17 -15.99
C GLU A 410 -6.99 -1.29 -15.67
N ARG A 411 -6.07 -1.57 -14.73
CA ARG A 411 -5.78 -2.94 -14.30
C ARG A 411 -6.99 -3.61 -13.67
N GLN A 412 -7.86 -2.80 -13.07
CA GLN A 412 -9.12 -3.28 -12.56
C GLN A 412 -10.17 -3.56 -13.64
N GLY A 413 -9.90 -3.28 -14.92
CA GLY A 413 -10.88 -3.43 -15.99
C GLY A 413 -12.06 -2.46 -15.87
N CYS A 414 -11.89 -1.37 -15.12
CA CYS A 414 -12.91 -0.33 -14.97
C CYS A 414 -12.87 0.70 -16.11
N THR A 415 -11.81 0.69 -16.93
CA THR A 415 -11.73 1.49 -18.15
C THR A 415 -11.74 0.57 -19.38
N PRO A 416 -12.44 0.95 -20.47
CA PRO A 416 -12.38 0.24 -21.73
C PRO A 416 -10.97 0.13 -22.29
N SER A 417 -10.66 -1.02 -22.89
CA SER A 417 -9.41 -1.21 -23.62
C SER A 417 -9.29 -0.21 -24.78
N GLY A 418 -8.09 0.35 -24.95
CA GLY A 418 -7.80 1.33 -26.01
C GLY A 418 -8.11 2.78 -25.65
N TRP A 419 -8.58 3.07 -24.43
CA TRP A 419 -8.62 4.45 -23.95
C TRP A 419 -7.24 5.09 -23.93
N THR A 420 -7.19 6.36 -24.33
CA THR A 420 -5.98 7.18 -24.23
C THR A 420 -5.64 7.49 -22.77
N LEU A 421 -4.40 7.90 -22.50
CA LEU A 421 -4.01 8.36 -21.15
C LEU A 421 -4.91 9.51 -20.67
N GLU A 422 -5.23 10.48 -21.53
CA GLU A 422 -6.12 11.60 -21.20
C GLU A 422 -7.51 11.13 -20.75
N GLN A 423 -8.10 10.16 -21.45
CA GLN A 423 -9.40 9.58 -21.07
C GLN A 423 -9.34 8.83 -19.74
N ARG A 424 -8.26 8.07 -19.48
CA ARG A 424 -8.08 7.36 -18.20
C ARG A 424 -7.87 8.33 -17.04
N LEU A 425 -7.14 9.43 -17.24
CA LEU A 425 -6.98 10.48 -16.23
C LEU A 425 -8.29 11.22 -15.96
N ALA A 426 -9.10 11.48 -17.00
CA ALA A 426 -10.42 12.08 -16.85
C ALA A 426 -11.37 11.20 -16.02
N ASP A 427 -11.41 9.89 -16.30
CA ASP A 427 -12.22 8.95 -15.51
C ASP A 427 -11.74 8.82 -14.06
N ALA A 428 -10.43 8.77 -13.81
CA ALA A 428 -9.90 8.82 -12.45
C ALA A 428 -10.30 10.12 -11.74
N THR A 429 -10.25 11.25 -12.45
CA THR A 429 -10.67 12.57 -11.93
C THR A 429 -12.16 12.57 -11.56
N ASP A 430 -13.02 11.98 -12.40
CA ASP A 430 -14.46 11.87 -12.14
C ASP A 430 -14.74 11.03 -10.89
N VAL A 431 -13.99 9.94 -10.69
CA VAL A 431 -14.15 9.06 -9.53
C VAL A 431 -13.67 9.74 -8.25
N ILE A 432 -12.50 10.39 -8.29
CA ILE A 432 -11.99 11.22 -7.19
C ILE A 432 -13.04 12.27 -6.82
N ALA A 433 -13.53 13.02 -7.80
CA ALA A 433 -14.52 14.05 -7.59
C ALA A 433 -15.80 13.50 -6.94
N ALA A 434 -16.29 12.34 -7.40
CA ALA A 434 -17.47 11.70 -6.87
C ALA A 434 -17.30 11.22 -5.41
N GLU A 435 -16.16 10.60 -5.08
CA GLU A 435 -15.87 10.11 -3.72
C GLU A 435 -15.69 11.25 -2.73
N LEU A 436 -15.04 12.31 -3.18
CA LEU A 436 -14.87 13.55 -2.43
C LEU A 436 -16.17 14.39 -2.43
N GLY A 437 -17.11 14.16 -3.34
CA GLY A 437 -18.32 14.96 -3.44
C GLY A 437 -18.03 16.40 -3.87
N VAL A 438 -17.12 16.58 -4.83
CA VAL A 438 -16.88 17.80 -5.58
C VAL A 438 -17.19 17.58 -7.06
N LEU A 439 -17.19 18.64 -7.87
CA LEU A 439 -17.28 18.52 -9.32
C LEU A 439 -15.92 18.12 -9.92
N PRO A 440 -15.88 17.38 -11.04
CA PRO A 440 -14.61 17.05 -11.71
C PRO A 440 -13.73 18.28 -12.00
N ALA A 441 -14.33 19.39 -12.41
CA ALA A 441 -13.63 20.66 -12.64
C ALA A 441 -13.04 21.32 -11.37
N GLN A 442 -13.32 20.77 -10.18
CA GLN A 442 -12.77 21.20 -8.90
C GLN A 442 -11.62 20.32 -8.43
N VAL A 443 -11.35 19.19 -9.11
CA VAL A 443 -10.16 18.37 -8.88
C VAL A 443 -9.03 18.92 -9.76
N VAL A 444 -7.96 19.37 -9.12
CA VAL A 444 -6.84 20.07 -9.75
C VAL A 444 -5.58 19.23 -9.57
N PRO A 445 -5.06 18.60 -10.64
CA PRO A 445 -3.82 17.86 -10.58
C PRO A 445 -2.63 18.82 -10.39
N VAL A 446 -1.79 18.58 -9.38
CA VAL A 446 -0.60 19.38 -9.10
C VAL A 446 0.68 18.57 -9.22
N ASP A 447 1.74 19.18 -9.75
CA ASP A 447 3.05 18.53 -9.76
C ASP A 447 3.53 18.31 -8.31
N GLN A 448 3.82 17.06 -7.97
CA GLN A 448 4.45 16.75 -6.69
C GLN A 448 5.92 17.15 -6.76
N GLY A 449 6.43 17.93 -5.81
CA GLY A 449 7.84 18.30 -5.63
C GLY A 449 8.69 17.17 -5.06
N ASN A 450 8.07 16.40 -4.19
CA ASN A 450 8.69 15.36 -3.38
C ASN A 450 7.71 14.17 -3.33
N GLN A 451 7.83 13.33 -2.31
CA GLN A 451 6.97 12.18 -2.06
C GLN A 451 5.48 12.53 -2.01
N HIS A 452 5.10 13.53 -1.20
CA HIS A 452 3.72 14.02 -1.01
C HIS A 452 3.63 15.54 -1.28
N ILE A 453 2.43 16.05 -1.60
CA ILE A 453 2.22 17.47 -1.94
C ILE A 453 2.14 18.36 -0.69
N ASP A 454 1.61 17.81 0.39
CA ASP A 454 1.48 18.45 1.70
C ASP A 454 2.84 18.91 2.27
N ARG A 455 3.93 18.24 1.86
CA ARG A 455 5.31 18.54 2.27
C ARG A 455 5.86 19.85 1.72
N PHE A 456 5.19 20.49 0.77
CA PHE A 456 5.62 21.78 0.22
C PHE A 456 4.44 22.73 -0.11
N LEU A 457 3.21 22.29 0.12
CA LEU A 457 2.00 23.03 -0.20
C LEU A 457 0.98 22.88 0.93
N ARG A 458 0.41 23.99 1.43
CA ARG A 458 -0.67 23.95 2.44
C ARG A 458 -1.79 24.95 2.18
N PRO A 459 -3.05 24.57 2.40
CA PRO A 459 -4.18 25.50 2.33
C PRO A 459 -4.04 26.65 3.34
N GLY A 460 -4.33 27.86 2.87
CA GLY A 460 -4.43 29.06 3.68
C GLY A 460 -5.83 29.68 3.61
N PRO A 461 -6.08 30.78 4.34
CA PRO A 461 -7.40 31.41 4.35
C PRO A 461 -7.69 32.15 3.04
N ALA A 462 -8.97 32.17 2.66
CA ALA A 462 -9.54 32.98 1.57
C ALA A 462 -8.85 32.76 0.20
N GLY A 463 -8.80 31.51 -0.26
CA GLY A 463 -8.22 31.17 -1.57
C GLY A 463 -6.70 31.16 -1.62
N LYS A 464 -6.00 31.35 -0.50
CA LYS A 464 -4.54 31.31 -0.44
C LYS A 464 -4.03 29.88 -0.33
N MET A 465 -2.88 29.63 -0.92
CA MET A 465 -2.12 28.40 -0.77
C MET A 465 -0.69 28.75 -0.39
N PHE A 466 -0.25 28.35 0.80
CA PHE A 466 1.14 28.50 1.21
C PHE A 466 1.99 27.51 0.43
N LEU A 467 2.97 28.02 -0.32
CA LEU A 467 3.84 27.25 -1.19
C LEU A 467 5.27 27.47 -0.74
N HIS A 468 6.00 26.38 -0.50
CA HIS A 468 7.43 26.47 -0.21
C HIS A 468 8.16 27.16 -1.37
N ASP A 469 8.88 28.22 -1.01
CA ASP A 469 9.75 28.96 -1.91
C ASP A 469 11.21 28.74 -1.47
N PRO A 470 12.02 28.03 -2.28
CA PRO A 470 13.40 27.72 -1.91
C PRO A 470 14.31 28.96 -1.94
N ASP A 471 13.98 29.98 -2.73
CA ASP A 471 14.73 31.23 -2.78
C ASP A 471 14.47 32.09 -1.55
N LEU A 472 13.21 32.15 -1.10
CA LEU A 472 12.85 32.79 0.14
C LEU A 472 13.47 32.07 1.35
N ALA A 473 13.47 30.73 1.36
CA ALA A 473 14.12 29.95 2.41
C ALA A 473 15.62 30.23 2.50
N ASN A 474 16.34 30.23 1.37
CA ASN A 474 17.75 30.59 1.33
C ASN A 474 18.00 32.04 1.77
N THR A 475 17.15 32.97 1.37
CA THR A 475 17.26 34.39 1.80
C THR A 475 17.14 34.53 3.32
N VAL A 476 16.21 33.79 3.94
CA VAL A 476 16.05 33.75 5.40
C VAL A 476 17.30 33.16 6.07
N LEU A 477 17.83 32.05 5.55
CA LEU A 477 19.07 31.45 6.06
C LEU A 477 20.24 32.43 5.98
N GLU A 478 20.46 33.06 4.82
CA GLU A 478 21.55 34.02 4.60
C GLU A 478 21.49 35.18 5.60
N GLY A 479 20.30 35.68 5.91
CA GLY A 479 20.10 36.71 6.93
C GLY A 479 20.62 36.29 8.31
N PHE A 480 20.30 35.07 8.76
CA PHE A 480 20.75 34.57 10.07
C PHE A 480 22.21 34.12 10.06
N ILE A 481 22.72 33.63 8.94
CA ILE A 481 24.14 33.29 8.76
C ILE A 481 25.00 34.57 8.79
N ALA A 482 24.50 35.70 8.30
CA ALA A 482 25.19 36.99 8.41
C ALA A 482 25.08 37.63 9.80
N ASP A 483 24.10 37.23 10.62
CA ASP A 483 23.85 37.82 11.93
C ASP A 483 24.87 37.32 12.98
N THR A 484 25.78 38.22 13.38
CA THR A 484 26.80 37.92 14.38
C THR A 484 26.24 37.60 15.78
N THR A 485 24.98 37.96 16.05
CA THR A 485 24.29 37.67 17.32
C THR A 485 23.78 36.23 17.41
N VAL A 486 23.60 35.54 16.28
CA VAL A 486 23.29 34.11 16.23
C VAL A 486 24.53 33.31 16.63
N PRO A 487 24.46 32.28 17.49
CA PRO A 487 25.62 31.48 17.86
C PRO A 487 26.34 30.86 16.64
N ALA A 488 27.68 30.79 16.68
CA ALA A 488 28.46 30.30 15.54
C ALA A 488 28.09 28.87 15.12
N GLY A 489 27.79 27.99 16.08
CA GLY A 489 27.31 26.63 15.81
C GLY A 489 25.95 26.60 15.10
N ALA A 490 25.03 27.51 15.47
CA ALA A 490 23.74 27.66 14.81
C ALA A 490 23.90 28.14 13.36
N ARG A 491 24.75 29.13 13.13
CA ARG A 491 25.06 29.61 11.77
C ARG A 491 25.67 28.53 10.88
N ALA A 492 26.61 27.74 11.42
CA ALA A 492 27.21 26.63 10.68
C ALA A 492 26.15 25.58 10.28
N ARG A 493 25.20 25.27 11.16
CA ARG A 493 24.08 24.38 10.82
C ARG A 493 23.14 24.97 9.77
N MET A 494 22.84 26.27 9.85
CA MET A 494 22.03 26.96 8.85
C MET A 494 22.71 26.95 7.46
N GLU A 495 24.04 27.05 7.42
CA GLU A 495 24.81 26.91 6.16
C GLU A 495 24.66 25.49 5.57
N GLU A 496 24.62 24.44 6.41
CA GLU A 496 24.37 23.06 5.96
C GLU A 496 22.95 22.83 5.43
N MET A 497 21.99 23.68 5.83
CA MET A 497 20.58 23.63 5.41
C MET A 497 20.29 24.37 4.10
N ARG A 498 21.28 25.07 3.54
CA ARG A 498 21.11 25.84 2.32
C ARG A 498 20.81 24.91 1.14
N ILE A 499 19.80 25.26 0.38
CA ILE A 499 19.41 24.53 -0.83
C ILE A 499 20.27 25.07 -1.97
N ASP A 500 21.14 24.25 -2.56
CA ASP A 500 22.02 24.67 -3.65
C ASP A 500 22.13 23.65 -4.80
N GLY A 501 22.86 24.02 -5.85
CA GLY A 501 23.13 23.14 -6.98
C GLY A 501 21.88 22.69 -7.74
N GLN A 502 21.83 21.39 -8.04
CA GLN A 502 20.75 20.77 -8.82
C GLN A 502 19.42 20.76 -8.04
N ASP A 503 19.46 20.52 -6.73
CA ASP A 503 18.25 20.48 -5.88
C ASP A 503 17.51 21.83 -5.93
N LEU A 504 18.24 22.96 -5.88
CA LEU A 504 17.64 24.29 -5.99
C LEU A 504 16.95 24.50 -7.35
N LEU A 505 17.56 24.03 -8.44
CA LEU A 505 16.98 24.15 -9.79
C LEU A 505 15.69 23.33 -9.93
N GLU A 506 15.69 22.11 -9.39
CA GLU A 506 14.52 21.22 -9.41
C GLU A 506 13.37 21.75 -8.56
N GLN A 507 13.68 22.28 -7.37
CA GLN A 507 12.67 22.91 -6.52
C GLN A 507 12.11 24.17 -7.17
N ARG A 508 12.94 25.05 -7.75
CA ARG A 508 12.45 26.24 -8.50
C ARG A 508 11.55 25.85 -9.67
N ALA A 509 11.92 24.84 -10.45
CA ALA A 509 11.10 24.37 -11.57
C ALA A 509 9.74 23.85 -11.08
N THR A 510 9.74 23.10 -9.97
CA THR A 510 8.52 22.61 -9.33
C THR A 510 7.65 23.77 -8.81
N THR A 511 8.23 24.67 -8.02
CA THR A 511 7.53 25.84 -7.46
C THR A 511 6.91 26.69 -8.57
N ALA A 512 7.60 26.89 -9.69
CA ALA A 512 7.07 27.61 -10.85
C ALA A 512 5.88 26.88 -11.51
N ALA A 513 5.99 25.56 -11.71
CA ALA A 513 4.91 24.75 -12.28
C ALA A 513 3.65 24.74 -11.38
N VAL A 514 3.85 24.53 -10.08
CA VAL A 514 2.77 24.52 -9.08
C VAL A 514 2.14 25.90 -8.95
N THR A 515 2.92 26.98 -8.97
CA THR A 515 2.39 28.36 -8.99
C THR A 515 1.42 28.57 -10.15
N ALA A 516 1.78 28.15 -11.36
CA ALA A 516 0.92 28.25 -12.53
C ALA A 516 -0.36 27.41 -12.40
N GLN A 517 -0.25 26.19 -11.86
CA GLN A 517 -1.40 25.30 -11.62
C GLN A 517 -2.39 25.88 -10.60
N LEU A 518 -1.87 26.44 -9.50
CA LEU A 518 -2.70 27.08 -8.47
C LEU A 518 -3.42 28.32 -9.01
N GLN A 519 -2.71 29.16 -9.78
CA GLN A 519 -3.32 30.34 -10.41
C GLN A 519 -4.40 29.96 -11.42
N ALA A 520 -4.15 28.94 -12.25
CA ALA A 520 -5.14 28.42 -13.20
C ALA A 520 -6.39 27.86 -12.48
N ALA A 521 -6.21 27.31 -11.28
CA ALA A 521 -7.30 26.84 -10.43
C ALA A 521 -8.07 27.95 -9.70
N GLY A 522 -7.66 29.22 -9.84
CA GLY A 522 -8.27 30.36 -9.14
C GLY A 522 -7.83 30.49 -7.67
N LEU A 523 -6.69 29.89 -7.31
CA LEU A 523 -6.06 30.01 -6.01
C LEU A 523 -4.90 31.01 -6.06
N THR A 524 -4.58 31.60 -4.91
CA THR A 524 -3.49 32.57 -4.76
C THR A 524 -2.29 31.90 -4.09
N PRO A 525 -1.21 31.58 -4.83
CA PRO A 525 0.00 31.06 -4.22
C PRO A 525 0.67 32.13 -3.35
N VAL A 526 1.09 31.75 -2.16
CA VAL A 526 1.79 32.60 -1.18
C VAL A 526 3.14 31.94 -0.87
N PRO A 527 4.26 32.54 -1.30
CA PRO A 527 5.58 31.96 -1.04
C PRO A 527 5.90 32.04 0.46
N VAL A 528 6.40 30.92 1.01
CA VAL A 528 6.82 30.79 2.41
C VAL A 528 8.17 30.05 2.52
N PRO A 529 9.02 30.38 3.52
CA PRO A 529 10.28 29.68 3.78
C PRO A 529 10.02 28.40 4.58
N GLY A 530 9.22 27.51 3.99
CA GLY A 530 8.56 26.42 4.70
C GLY A 530 9.37 25.13 4.86
N ALA A 531 10.41 24.90 4.07
CA ALA A 531 11.21 23.69 4.17
C ALA A 531 12.69 24.01 3.98
N TYR A 532 13.54 23.22 4.64
CA TYR A 532 14.98 23.31 4.57
C TYR A 532 15.55 21.89 4.50
N SER A 533 16.52 21.69 3.64
CA SER A 533 17.13 20.38 3.40
C SER A 533 18.59 20.44 3.82
N ARG A 534 19.05 19.45 4.57
CA ARG A 534 20.47 19.29 4.82
C ARG A 534 21.15 18.77 3.55
N ARG A 535 22.27 19.39 3.15
CA ARG A 535 23.07 18.98 1.99
C ARG A 535 23.43 17.50 2.07
N SER A 536 23.15 16.74 1.02
CA SER A 536 23.32 15.29 1.01
C SER A 536 24.79 14.87 1.08
N THR A 537 25.15 14.13 2.13
CA THR A 537 26.24 13.16 2.08
C THR A 537 25.63 11.79 2.28
N LEU A 538 25.13 11.17 1.19
CA LEU A 538 24.78 9.74 1.06
C LEU A 538 23.81 9.10 2.06
N ASP A 539 23.38 9.79 3.11
CA ASP A 539 22.49 9.28 4.13
C ASP A 539 21.27 10.20 4.19
N HIS A 540 20.31 9.93 3.30
CA HIS A 540 19.05 10.67 3.12
C HIS A 540 18.13 10.66 4.36
N LYS A 541 18.63 10.21 5.51
CA LYS A 541 17.90 9.92 6.74
C LYS A 541 18.01 11.00 7.82
N ARG A 542 18.73 12.11 7.62
CA ARG A 542 18.99 13.05 8.73
C ARG A 542 18.73 14.52 8.39
N ALA A 543 17.75 15.09 9.10
CA ALA A 543 17.40 16.51 9.25
C ALA A 543 16.91 17.26 8.01
N TYR A 544 15.71 16.90 7.53
CA TYR A 544 14.85 17.89 6.86
C TYR A 544 14.19 18.74 7.94
N LEU A 545 14.22 20.06 7.88
CA LEU A 545 13.28 20.88 8.66
C LEU A 545 12.10 21.19 7.74
N ASN A 546 10.90 20.74 8.09
CA ASN A 546 9.73 20.96 7.24
C ASN A 546 8.58 21.58 8.03
N PHE A 547 8.37 22.88 7.89
CA PHE A 547 7.21 23.59 8.41
C PHE A 547 5.96 23.45 7.52
N MET A 548 6.07 22.86 6.33
CA MET A 548 4.92 22.65 5.45
C MET A 548 4.09 21.45 5.86
N ASN A 549 4.68 20.43 6.49
CA ASN A 549 3.90 19.34 7.07
C ASN A 549 3.24 19.84 8.37
N ALA A 550 1.93 20.14 8.29
CA ALA A 550 1.23 20.88 9.33
C ALA A 550 -0.28 20.65 9.34
N VAL A 551 -0.83 20.57 10.55
CA VAL A 551 -2.27 20.55 10.78
C VAL A 551 -2.80 21.98 10.72
N THR A 552 -3.74 22.25 9.82
CA THR A 552 -4.41 23.56 9.72
C THR A 552 -5.91 23.49 10.02
N GLY A 553 -6.47 24.60 10.50
CA GLY A 553 -7.89 24.76 10.75
C GLY A 553 -8.27 26.14 11.27
N THR A 554 -9.56 26.34 11.52
CA THR A 554 -10.15 27.54 12.09
C THR A 554 -10.80 27.21 13.43
N ALA A 555 -10.40 27.92 14.47
CA ALA A 555 -10.97 27.82 15.82
C ALA A 555 -12.40 28.40 15.88
N PRO A 556 -13.20 28.09 16.92
CA PRO A 556 -14.56 28.60 17.07
C PRO A 556 -14.68 30.13 17.04
N ASP A 557 -13.65 30.85 17.47
CA ASP A 557 -13.58 32.32 17.47
C ASP A 557 -13.21 32.93 16.09
N GLY A 558 -12.94 32.09 15.08
CA GLY A 558 -12.51 32.49 13.75
C GLY A 558 -11.00 32.59 13.55
N THR A 559 -10.19 32.32 14.58
CA THR A 559 -8.72 32.30 14.47
C THR A 559 -8.28 31.14 13.59
N VAL A 560 -7.55 31.42 12.52
CA VAL A 560 -6.91 30.40 11.68
C VAL A 560 -5.60 29.99 12.33
N TYR A 561 -5.42 28.70 12.59
CA TYR A 561 -4.23 28.16 13.22
C TYR A 561 -3.46 27.23 12.28
N TYR A 562 -2.17 27.08 12.59
CA TYR A 562 -1.22 26.28 11.83
C TYR A 562 -0.28 25.56 12.82
N LEU A 563 -0.49 24.27 13.05
CA LEU A 563 0.33 23.46 13.97
C LEU A 563 1.39 22.74 13.15
N THR A 564 2.66 23.05 13.39
CA THR A 564 3.76 22.52 12.57
C THR A 564 4.94 22.10 13.40
N ASN A 565 5.99 21.62 12.75
CA ASN A 565 7.14 21.01 13.37
C ASN A 565 8.04 22.02 14.06
N GLN A 566 8.32 21.78 15.34
CA GLN A 566 9.33 22.53 16.07
C GLN A 566 10.73 22.14 15.60
N THR A 567 11.61 23.14 15.54
CA THR A 567 13.03 22.91 15.33
C THR A 567 13.65 22.17 16.50
N GLU A 568 14.69 21.39 16.21
CA GLU A 568 15.40 20.60 17.21
C GLU A 568 15.90 21.48 18.38
N THR A 569 15.61 21.03 19.60
CA THR A 569 16.24 21.54 20.82
C THR A 569 17.24 20.49 21.27
N TYR A 570 18.53 20.76 21.12
CA TYR A 570 19.54 19.84 21.60
C TYR A 570 19.47 19.81 23.14
N ASP A 571 19.34 18.62 23.71
CA ASP A 571 19.39 18.37 25.16
C ASP A 571 20.44 17.28 25.40
N SER A 572 21.66 17.66 25.78
CA SER A 572 22.14 17.23 27.10
C SER A 572 23.10 18.22 27.78
N ASP A 573 23.48 19.33 27.13
CA ASP A 573 24.31 20.36 27.76
C ASP A 573 23.49 21.66 27.86
N ALA A 574 23.14 21.98 29.09
CA ALA A 574 22.08 22.89 29.51
C ALA A 574 22.27 24.39 29.19
N ASP A 575 23.02 24.79 28.16
CA ASP A 575 23.40 26.20 28.00
C ASP A 575 23.35 26.82 26.59
N GLU A 576 22.94 26.13 25.53
CA GLU A 576 22.79 26.77 24.21
C GLU A 576 21.38 26.58 23.63
N GLY A 577 20.49 27.51 23.99
CA GLY A 577 19.08 27.54 23.63
C GLY A 577 18.81 27.34 22.13
N ARG A 578 17.74 26.59 21.83
CA ARG A 578 17.08 26.41 20.52
C ARG A 578 17.77 27.13 19.33
N PRO A 579 18.86 26.59 18.77
CA PRO A 579 19.71 27.32 17.82
C PRO A 579 19.00 27.72 16.52
N LEU A 580 17.88 27.06 16.21
CA LEU A 580 17.10 27.26 14.99
C LEU A 580 15.76 27.98 15.24
N LYS A 581 15.49 28.42 16.48
CA LYS A 581 14.30 29.22 16.83
C LYS A 581 14.08 30.43 15.92
N PRO A 582 15.13 31.14 15.44
CA PRO A 582 14.91 32.25 14.51
C PRO A 582 14.21 31.84 13.19
N LEU A 583 14.37 30.60 12.73
CA LEU A 583 13.66 30.09 11.55
C LEU A 583 12.16 29.90 11.83
N GLU A 584 11.80 29.42 13.04
CA GLU A 584 10.40 29.35 13.49
C GLU A 584 9.78 30.75 13.53
N ASP A 585 10.50 31.74 14.09
CA ASP A 585 10.02 33.11 14.18
C ASP A 585 9.82 33.75 12.80
N ALA A 586 10.76 33.52 11.86
CA ALA A 586 10.63 34.00 10.49
C ALA A 586 9.41 33.38 9.78
N PHE A 587 9.19 32.07 9.94
CA PHE A 587 8.04 31.37 9.36
C PHE A 587 6.72 31.85 9.97
N ALA A 588 6.65 31.95 11.31
CA ALA A 588 5.47 32.44 12.02
C ALA A 588 5.14 33.89 11.66
N ALA A 589 6.15 34.77 11.59
CA ALA A 589 5.97 36.15 11.17
C ALA A 589 5.41 36.23 9.73
N ARG A 590 5.89 35.36 8.83
CA ARG A 590 5.37 35.27 7.46
C ARG A 590 3.89 34.87 7.46
N LEU A 591 3.50 33.82 8.18
CA LEU A 591 2.10 33.38 8.28
C LEU A 591 1.19 34.44 8.93
N ALA A 592 1.69 35.16 9.94
CA ALA A 592 0.95 36.21 10.62
C ALA A 592 0.54 37.36 9.68
N THR A 593 1.33 37.68 8.64
CA THR A 593 0.95 38.67 7.61
C THR A 593 -0.30 38.26 6.81
N HIS A 594 -0.72 37.00 6.92
CA HIS A 594 -1.90 36.44 6.29
C HIS A 594 -3.00 36.07 7.29
N GLY A 595 -2.91 36.51 8.55
CA GLY A 595 -3.90 36.26 9.58
C GLY A 595 -3.90 34.83 10.12
N VAL A 596 -2.74 34.15 10.04
CA VAL A 596 -2.59 32.76 10.50
C VAL A 596 -1.68 32.71 11.73
N THR A 597 -2.14 32.00 12.75
CA THR A 597 -1.43 31.81 14.02
C THR A 597 -0.66 30.48 13.99
N ALA A 598 0.66 30.54 13.92
CA ALA A 598 1.50 29.35 13.95
C ALA A 598 1.79 28.87 15.39
N ARG A 599 1.84 27.55 15.57
CA ARG A 599 2.32 26.87 16.78
C ARG A 599 3.28 25.75 16.39
N PHE A 600 4.36 25.61 17.14
CA PHE A 600 5.43 24.64 16.87
C PHE A 600 5.35 23.49 17.88
N MET A 601 5.18 22.28 17.36
CA MET A 601 4.93 21.06 18.11
C MET A 601 6.23 20.26 18.25
N PRO A 602 6.48 19.60 19.39
CA PRO A 602 7.77 18.98 19.72
C PRO A 602 8.02 17.69 18.91
N THR A 603 8.18 17.83 17.61
CA THR A 603 8.25 16.74 16.62
C THR A 603 9.65 16.52 16.06
N PHE A 604 10.69 17.12 16.65
CA PHE A 604 12.06 17.06 16.09
C PHE A 604 12.54 15.62 15.81
N ARG A 605 12.24 14.64 16.69
CA ARG A 605 12.55 13.21 16.45
C ARG A 605 11.63 12.54 15.42
N LEU A 606 10.41 13.05 15.27
CA LEU A 606 9.46 12.58 14.26
C LEU A 606 9.88 13.05 12.87
N VAL A 607 10.31 14.30 12.75
CA VAL A 607 10.71 14.88 11.47
C VAL A 607 11.86 14.08 10.84
N ASP A 608 12.78 13.56 11.65
CA ASP A 608 13.86 12.70 11.18
C ASP A 608 13.41 11.32 10.65
N ASN A 609 12.26 10.80 11.12
CA ASN A 609 11.89 9.39 10.89
C ASN A 609 10.53 9.19 10.17
N ALA A 610 9.63 10.15 10.30
CA ALA A 610 8.21 10.00 10.03
C ALA A 610 7.57 11.17 9.26
N GLY A 611 8.33 12.19 8.88
CA GLY A 611 7.87 13.24 7.95
C GLY A 611 7.30 14.51 8.62
N GLY A 612 6.87 14.43 9.89
CA GLY A 612 6.44 15.57 10.69
C GLY A 612 5.15 15.29 11.49
N ILE A 613 4.52 16.36 11.97
CA ILE A 613 3.29 16.26 12.77
C ILE A 613 2.10 15.76 11.98
N ASP A 614 1.89 16.27 10.78
CA ASP A 614 0.69 15.97 10.02
C ASP A 614 0.70 14.50 9.64
N CYS A 615 1.88 13.98 9.26
CA CYS A 615 2.08 12.57 8.94
C CYS A 615 1.55 11.64 10.03
N VAL A 616 1.64 12.04 11.30
CA VAL A 616 1.24 11.21 12.43
C VAL A 616 -0.14 11.52 12.98
N THR A 617 -0.86 12.45 12.36
CA THR A 617 -2.22 12.84 12.73
C THR A 617 -3.24 12.51 11.67
N LEU A 618 -4.48 12.27 12.10
CA LEU A 618 -5.66 12.20 11.27
C LEU A 618 -6.70 13.16 11.86
N GLU A 619 -7.12 14.18 11.11
CA GLU A 619 -8.08 15.15 11.63
C GLU A 619 -9.51 14.84 11.20
N VAL A 620 -10.41 14.95 12.18
CA VAL A 620 -11.85 14.90 11.96
C VAL A 620 -12.44 16.29 12.10
N THR A 621 -13.31 16.65 11.18
CA THR A 621 -13.95 17.96 11.14
C THR A 621 -15.39 17.89 11.62
N GLN A 622 -15.86 18.93 12.28
CA GLN A 622 -17.29 19.07 12.58
C GLN A 622 -18.09 19.13 11.27
N PRO A 623 -19.23 18.43 11.17
CA PRO A 623 -20.18 18.68 10.08
C PRO A 623 -20.58 20.16 10.11
N SER A 624 -20.46 20.83 8.97
CA SER A 624 -20.79 22.26 8.80
C SER A 624 -22.26 22.56 8.98
#